data_AF-A0A1Q5MHM7-F1
#
_entry.id   AF-A0A1Q5MHM7-F1
#
_cell.length_a   1.000
_cell.length_b   1.000
_cell.length_c   1.000
_cell.angle_alpha   90.00
_cell.angle_beta   90.00
_cell.angle_gamma   90.00
#
_symmetry.space_group_name_H-M   'P 1'
#
loop_
_entity.id
_entity.type
_entity.pdbx_description
1 polymer ?
#
loop_
_entity_poly.entity_id
_entity_poly.type
_entity_poly.pdbx_seq_one_letter_code
_entity_poly.pdbx_strand_id
1 'polypeptide(L)'
;MPRRGETRTENRVSTTTLGVIGTGMVGLGAARRAVDAGLSVVLSNSRGPETLADLVAELGERARAATPAEAASAGDLVIAAVPLAAHERLPRAELAGKTVIDPMNYAPNSDFEVPELDSNELTSSELVQRHLADAQVVKALHNIGPKQLLELFRPTGAPDRTALPLSGDDPDARKEVADLLGLLGFDAVDLGALADSWRSEPNTPLYALPYVGQPPSGLTAKEFVAWVQQAPGVPAPAARVEELAAAAVRGPAGFRME
;
A
#
# COMPACT_ATOMS: atom_id res chain seq x y z
N MET A 1 -37.31 -4.85 -27.90
CA MET A 1 -37.00 -5.56 -26.64
C MET A 1 -35.52 -5.44 -26.37
N PRO A 2 -35.06 -4.69 -25.35
CA PRO A 2 -33.62 -4.60 -25.06
C PRO A 2 -33.22 -5.65 -24.02
N ARG A 3 -32.07 -6.29 -24.26
CA ARG A 3 -31.45 -7.27 -23.37
C ARG A 3 -30.85 -6.54 -22.16
N ARG A 4 -31.25 -6.93 -20.95
CA ARG A 4 -30.62 -6.54 -19.68
C ARG A 4 -29.44 -7.47 -19.43
N GLY A 5 -28.26 -6.93 -19.14
CA GLY A 5 -27.13 -7.74 -18.68
C GLY A 5 -25.82 -7.01 -18.38
N GLU A 6 -25.47 -5.93 -19.09
CA GLU A 6 -24.06 -5.49 -19.12
C GLU A 6 -23.70 -4.18 -18.36
N THR A 7 -24.64 -3.43 -17.77
CA THR A 7 -24.38 -2.00 -17.48
C THR A 7 -24.07 -1.58 -16.04
N ARG A 8 -23.87 -2.48 -15.06
CA ARG A 8 -23.72 -2.04 -13.63
C ARG A 8 -22.31 -2.16 -13.04
N THR A 9 -21.49 -3.10 -13.50
CA THR A 9 -20.15 -3.33 -12.94
C THR A 9 -19.09 -2.50 -13.66
N GLU A 10 -19.11 -2.46 -15.00
CA GLU A 10 -18.19 -1.64 -15.81
C GLU A 10 -18.35 -0.14 -15.53
N ASN A 11 -19.60 0.32 -15.34
CA ASN A 11 -19.91 1.73 -15.06
C ASN A 11 -19.53 2.19 -13.64
N ARG A 12 -19.31 1.26 -12.70
CA ARG A 12 -18.89 1.60 -11.33
C ARG A 12 -17.36 1.71 -11.24
N VAL A 13 -16.64 0.89 -12.02
CA VAL A 13 -15.17 0.89 -12.08
C VAL A 13 -14.65 2.19 -12.72
N SER A 14 -15.36 2.78 -13.69
CA SER A 14 -15.02 4.08 -14.26
C SER A 14 -15.31 5.28 -13.35
N THR A 15 -15.91 5.06 -12.17
CA THR A 15 -16.29 6.14 -11.23
C THR A 15 -15.52 6.13 -9.92
N THR A 16 -14.76 5.08 -9.61
CA THR A 16 -14.01 5.00 -8.36
C THR A 16 -12.84 5.99 -8.37
N THR A 17 -12.79 6.85 -7.35
CA THR A 17 -11.71 7.80 -7.13
C THR A 17 -10.77 7.28 -6.04
N LEU A 18 -9.47 7.20 -6.35
CA LEU A 18 -8.43 6.86 -5.39
C LEU A 18 -7.74 8.13 -4.89
N GLY A 19 -7.86 8.41 -3.60
CA GLY A 19 -7.07 9.45 -2.94
C GLY A 19 -5.66 8.91 -2.64
N VAL A 20 -4.62 9.68 -2.93
CA VAL A 20 -3.23 9.32 -2.63
C VAL A 20 -2.59 10.45 -1.84
N ILE A 21 -2.29 10.19 -0.57
CA ILE A 21 -1.60 11.11 0.33
C ILE A 21 -0.15 10.67 0.45
N GLY A 22 0.74 11.43 -0.17
CA GLY A 22 2.15 11.10 -0.28
C GLY A 22 2.48 10.50 -1.64
N THR A 23 3.25 11.24 -2.44
CA THR A 23 3.75 10.81 -3.76
C THR A 23 5.20 10.35 -3.68
N GLY A 24 5.52 9.57 -2.65
CA GLY A 24 6.80 8.86 -2.54
C GLY A 24 6.84 7.65 -3.48
N MET A 25 7.73 6.70 -3.22
CA MET A 25 7.92 5.51 -4.06
C MET A 25 6.61 4.74 -4.28
N VAL A 26 6.02 4.18 -3.22
CA VAL A 26 4.80 3.36 -3.32
C VAL A 26 3.61 4.17 -3.83
N GLY A 27 3.38 5.38 -3.29
CA GLY A 27 2.27 6.24 -3.71
C GLY A 27 2.30 6.58 -5.20
N LEU A 28 3.49 6.87 -5.76
CA LEU A 28 3.66 7.12 -7.18
C LEU A 28 3.39 5.88 -8.04
N GLY A 29 3.93 4.72 -7.66
CA GLY A 29 3.70 3.46 -8.37
C GLY A 29 2.21 3.07 -8.37
N ALA A 30 1.53 3.22 -7.22
CA ALA A 30 0.12 2.94 -7.09
C ALA A 30 -0.74 3.91 -7.91
N ALA A 31 -0.40 5.20 -7.93
CA ALA A 31 -1.10 6.20 -8.73
C ALA A 31 -1.03 5.90 -10.24
N ARG A 32 0.18 5.61 -10.75
CA ARG A 32 0.39 5.21 -12.16
C ARG A 32 -0.46 3.99 -12.49
N ARG A 33 -0.35 2.93 -11.68
CA ARG A 33 -1.10 1.71 -11.91
C ARG A 33 -2.62 1.93 -11.82
N ALA A 34 -3.11 2.76 -10.91
CA ALA A 34 -4.53 3.06 -10.77
C ALA A 34 -5.07 3.80 -12.01
N VAL A 35 -4.33 4.78 -12.54
CA VAL A 35 -4.67 5.46 -13.80
C VAL A 35 -4.71 4.47 -14.98
N ASP A 36 -3.70 3.61 -15.09
CA ASP A 36 -3.65 2.55 -16.12
C ASP A 36 -4.80 1.53 -15.97
N ALA A 37 -5.33 1.36 -14.76
CA ALA A 37 -6.49 0.52 -14.46
C ALA A 37 -7.83 1.25 -14.74
N GLY A 38 -7.78 2.52 -15.13
CA GLY A 38 -8.95 3.33 -15.48
C GLY A 38 -9.55 4.13 -14.33
N LEU A 39 -8.95 4.13 -13.13
CA LEU A 39 -9.44 4.89 -11.98
C LEU A 39 -9.09 6.38 -12.09
N SER A 40 -9.93 7.23 -11.50
CA SER A 40 -9.57 8.62 -11.22
C SER A 40 -8.67 8.69 -9.99
N VAL A 41 -7.63 9.52 -10.01
CA VAL A 41 -6.66 9.64 -8.92
C VAL A 41 -6.51 11.09 -8.47
N VAL A 42 -6.61 11.32 -7.16
CA VAL A 42 -6.36 12.63 -6.54
C VAL A 42 -5.08 12.55 -5.71
N LEU A 43 -4.04 13.22 -6.17
CA LEU A 43 -2.69 13.15 -5.62
C LEU A 43 -2.44 14.32 -4.69
N SER A 44 -1.80 14.06 -3.56
CA SER A 44 -1.31 15.10 -2.67
C SER A 44 0.07 14.75 -2.12
N ASN A 45 0.82 15.78 -1.74
CA ASN A 45 2.06 15.62 -0.99
C ASN A 45 2.17 16.77 0.04
N SER A 46 3.22 16.74 0.86
CA SER A 46 3.46 17.77 1.88
C SER A 46 4.03 19.09 1.36
N ARG A 47 4.37 19.17 0.07
CA ARG A 47 5.05 20.32 -0.56
C ARG A 47 4.11 21.22 -1.35
N GLY A 48 2.86 20.81 -1.52
CA GLY A 48 1.83 21.57 -2.23
C GLY A 48 1.46 20.95 -3.59
N PRO A 49 0.18 21.10 -4.03
CA PRO A 49 -0.31 20.53 -5.29
C PRO A 49 0.49 20.97 -6.52
N GLU A 50 1.02 22.19 -6.52
CA GLU A 50 1.81 22.77 -7.60
C GLU A 50 3.08 21.98 -7.91
N THR A 51 3.65 21.31 -6.90
CA THR A 51 4.85 20.46 -7.07
C THR A 51 4.57 19.15 -7.80
N LEU A 52 3.29 18.86 -8.09
CA LEU A 52 2.84 17.65 -8.77
C LEU A 52 2.44 17.91 -10.24
N ALA A 53 2.65 19.12 -10.76
CA ALA A 53 2.22 19.49 -12.12
C ALA A 53 2.74 18.53 -13.20
N ASP A 54 4.05 18.21 -13.18
CA ASP A 54 4.65 17.30 -14.16
C ASP A 54 4.08 15.88 -14.05
N LEU A 55 3.86 15.41 -12.81
CA LEU A 55 3.28 14.10 -12.58
C LEU A 55 1.83 14.02 -13.06
N VAL A 56 1.03 15.06 -12.81
CA VAL A 56 -0.35 15.13 -13.32
C VAL A 56 -0.36 15.15 -14.85
N ALA A 57 0.56 15.90 -15.47
CA ALA A 57 0.70 15.92 -16.93
C ALA A 57 1.10 14.55 -17.49
N GLU A 58 1.98 13.82 -16.81
CA GLU A 58 2.37 12.44 -17.15
C GLU A 58 1.16 11.49 -17.08
N LEU A 59 0.36 11.58 -16.03
CA LEU A 59 -0.77 10.69 -15.76
C LEU A 59 -2.04 11.03 -16.58
N GLY A 60 -2.14 12.25 -17.10
CA GLY A 60 -3.23 12.68 -17.97
C GLY A 60 -4.55 12.94 -17.23
N GLU A 61 -5.66 12.91 -17.99
CA GLU A 61 -6.97 13.44 -17.57
C GLU A 61 -7.60 12.76 -16.35
N ARG A 62 -7.14 11.56 -15.99
CA ARG A 62 -7.63 10.83 -14.82
C ARG A 62 -6.95 11.26 -13.52
N ALA A 63 -5.89 12.07 -13.57
CA ALA A 63 -5.17 12.51 -12.40
C ALA A 63 -5.33 14.01 -12.16
N ARG A 64 -5.38 14.41 -10.90
CA ARG A 64 -5.23 15.81 -10.49
C ARG A 64 -4.48 15.92 -9.18
N ALA A 65 -3.81 17.05 -8.98
CA ALA A 65 -3.17 17.39 -7.72
C ALA A 65 -4.14 18.11 -6.78
N ALA A 66 -3.98 17.90 -5.48
CA ALA A 66 -4.77 18.51 -4.42
C ALA A 66 -3.99 18.54 -3.10
N THR A 67 -4.55 19.21 -2.09
CA THR A 67 -4.03 19.13 -0.72
C THR A 67 -4.34 17.76 -0.10
N PRO A 68 -3.64 17.35 0.99
CA PRO A 68 -3.94 16.10 1.69
C PRO A 68 -5.42 15.95 2.11
N ALA A 69 -6.02 17.02 2.63
CA ALA A 69 -7.43 17.02 3.05
C ALA A 69 -8.38 16.85 1.86
N GLU A 70 -8.11 17.48 0.72
CA GLU A 70 -8.91 17.32 -0.50
C GLU A 70 -8.74 15.94 -1.13
N ALA A 71 -7.53 15.36 -1.11
CA ALA A 71 -7.28 14.00 -1.57
C ALA A 71 -7.99 12.97 -0.68
N ALA A 72 -7.96 13.17 0.64
CA ALA A 72 -8.72 12.36 1.60
C ALA A 72 -10.22 12.43 1.32
N SER A 73 -10.75 13.65 1.21
CA SER A 73 -12.19 13.89 1.01
C SER A 73 -12.70 13.27 -0.29
N ALA A 74 -11.97 13.44 -1.38
CA ALA A 74 -12.38 13.02 -2.71
C ALA A 74 -12.22 11.50 -2.98
N GLY A 75 -11.32 10.82 -2.27
CA GLY A 75 -11.09 9.39 -2.44
C GLY A 75 -12.23 8.55 -1.87
N ASP A 76 -12.74 7.60 -2.64
CA ASP A 76 -13.59 6.51 -2.14
C ASP A 76 -12.77 5.56 -1.26
N LEU A 77 -11.53 5.29 -1.69
CA LEU A 77 -10.46 4.72 -0.89
C LEU A 77 -9.28 5.70 -0.86
N VAL A 78 -8.46 5.63 0.20
CA VAL A 78 -7.29 6.51 0.34
C VAL A 78 -6.03 5.70 0.62
N ILE A 79 -4.96 5.89 -0.15
CA ILE A 79 -3.61 5.40 0.16
C ILE A 79 -2.87 6.46 0.97
N ALA A 80 -2.44 6.13 2.18
CA ALA A 80 -1.67 6.99 3.07
C ALA A 80 -0.16 6.69 2.99
N ALA A 81 0.47 7.01 1.84
CA ALA A 81 1.88 6.73 1.56
C ALA A 81 2.85 7.82 2.05
N VAL A 82 2.82 8.11 3.37
CA VAL A 82 3.75 9.02 4.04
C VAL A 82 4.80 8.25 4.85
N PRO A 83 5.92 8.85 5.28
CA PRO A 83 6.75 8.23 6.31
C PRO A 83 5.93 8.02 7.60
N LEU A 84 6.13 6.90 8.30
CA LEU A 84 5.38 6.62 9.55
C LEU A 84 5.55 7.73 10.59
N ALA A 85 6.72 8.38 10.65
CA ALA A 85 6.98 9.54 11.51
C ALA A 85 6.05 10.75 11.26
N ALA A 86 5.34 10.77 10.12
CA ALA A 86 4.40 11.81 9.74
C ALA A 86 2.93 11.34 9.81
N HIS A 87 2.63 10.14 10.33
CA HIS A 87 1.27 9.60 10.34
C HIS A 87 0.25 10.51 11.05
N GLU A 88 0.65 11.22 12.11
CA GLU A 88 -0.21 12.17 12.84
C GLU A 88 -0.61 13.40 11.99
N ARG A 89 0.06 13.63 10.86
CA ARG A 89 -0.30 14.71 9.92
C ARG A 89 -1.41 14.28 8.94
N LEU A 90 -1.82 13.02 8.96
CA LEU A 90 -2.94 12.55 8.13
C LEU A 90 -4.23 13.26 8.56
N PRO A 91 -5.07 13.70 7.61
CA PRO A 91 -6.26 14.51 7.87
C PRO A 91 -7.38 13.65 8.49
N ARG A 92 -7.36 13.49 9.82
CA ARG A 92 -8.28 12.59 10.55
C ARG A 92 -9.76 12.87 10.25
N ALA A 93 -10.17 14.13 10.19
CA ALA A 93 -11.58 14.50 10.02
C ALA A 93 -12.10 14.07 8.63
N GLU A 94 -11.30 14.27 7.59
CA GLU A 94 -11.63 13.93 6.21
C GLU A 94 -11.53 12.42 5.93
N LEU A 95 -10.74 11.70 6.73
CA LEU A 95 -10.60 10.24 6.66
C LEU A 95 -11.63 9.48 7.49
N ALA A 96 -12.40 10.15 8.35
CA ALA A 96 -13.42 9.51 9.17
C ALA A 96 -14.44 8.75 8.29
N GLY A 97 -14.70 7.49 8.66
CA GLY A 97 -15.59 6.56 7.96
C GLY A 97 -15.03 5.97 6.67
N LYS A 98 -13.80 6.32 6.26
CA LYS A 98 -13.20 5.81 5.01
C LYS A 98 -12.31 4.60 5.25
N THR A 99 -12.16 3.79 4.20
CA THR A 99 -11.11 2.77 4.09
C THR A 99 -9.78 3.44 3.73
N VAL A 100 -8.77 3.27 4.59
CA VAL A 100 -7.43 3.85 4.45
C VAL A 100 -6.40 2.75 4.31
N ILE A 101 -5.74 2.71 3.15
CA ILE A 101 -4.66 1.77 2.85
C ILE A 101 -3.36 2.33 3.41
N ASP A 102 -2.75 1.58 4.33
CA ASP A 102 -1.49 1.89 4.99
C ASP A 102 -0.33 1.08 4.40
N PRO A 103 0.52 1.70 3.54
CA PRO A 103 1.76 1.11 3.04
C PRO A 103 2.98 1.42 3.91
N MET A 104 2.81 1.99 5.10
CA MET A 104 3.90 2.48 5.93
C MET A 104 4.62 1.34 6.66
N ASN A 105 5.90 1.57 6.92
CA ASN A 105 6.76 0.68 7.69
C ASN A 105 7.45 1.46 8.80
N TYR A 106 7.64 0.82 9.96
CA TYR A 106 8.45 1.37 11.03
C TYR A 106 9.94 1.27 10.67
N ALA A 107 10.66 2.40 10.81
CA ALA A 107 12.08 2.51 10.54
C ALA A 107 12.70 3.41 11.63
N PRO A 108 12.94 2.86 12.83
CA PRO A 108 13.42 3.64 13.96
C PRO A 108 14.79 4.28 13.67
N ASN A 109 14.97 5.51 14.15
CA ASN A 109 16.21 6.28 14.05
C ASN A 109 16.28 7.30 15.20
N SER A 110 17.36 8.09 15.26
CA SER A 110 17.59 9.06 16.35
C SER A 110 16.46 10.08 16.55
N ASP A 111 15.69 10.36 15.51
CA ASP A 111 14.64 11.38 15.51
C ASP A 111 13.23 10.78 15.59
N PHE A 112 13.10 9.46 15.52
CA PHE A 112 11.81 8.76 15.54
C PHE A 112 11.94 7.34 16.10
N GLU A 113 11.49 7.17 17.34
CA GLU A 113 11.29 5.88 18.00
C GLU A 113 9.91 5.91 18.68
N VAL A 114 9.24 4.75 18.73
CA VAL A 114 7.93 4.59 19.35
C VAL A 114 8.01 3.42 20.32
N PRO A 115 8.03 3.66 21.64
CA PRO A 115 8.23 2.62 22.64
C PRO A 115 7.28 1.42 22.50
N GLU A 116 6.00 1.66 22.18
CA GLU A 116 5.02 0.59 21.99
C GLU A 116 5.28 -0.28 20.74
N LEU A 117 5.95 0.26 19.72
CA LEU A 117 6.42 -0.54 18.58
C LEU A 117 7.68 -1.31 18.94
N ASP A 118 8.62 -0.66 19.65
CA ASP A 118 9.89 -1.27 20.07
C ASP A 118 9.65 -2.46 21.03
N SER A 119 8.64 -2.37 21.90
CA SER A 119 8.22 -3.43 22.82
C SER A 119 7.28 -4.46 22.20
N ASN A 120 6.91 -4.31 20.91
CA ASN A 120 5.90 -5.12 20.22
C ASN A 120 4.50 -5.09 20.86
N GLU A 121 4.19 -4.08 21.68
CA GLU A 121 2.83 -3.86 22.20
C GLU A 121 1.86 -3.53 21.07
N LEU A 122 2.32 -2.81 20.04
CA LEU A 122 1.58 -2.52 18.81
C LEU A 122 2.34 -2.96 17.56
N THR A 123 1.59 -3.16 16.47
CA THR A 123 2.09 -3.11 15.09
C THR A 123 2.08 -1.67 14.55
N SER A 124 2.83 -1.40 13.47
CA SER A 124 2.90 -0.03 12.95
C SER A 124 1.55 0.49 12.46
N SER A 125 0.70 -0.40 11.95
CA SER A 125 -0.62 -0.04 11.45
C SER A 125 -1.66 0.11 12.57
N GLU A 126 -1.50 -0.57 13.72
CA GLU A 126 -2.29 -0.25 14.93
C GLU A 126 -1.99 1.16 15.46
N LEU A 127 -0.73 1.62 15.36
CA LEU A 127 -0.37 3.01 15.68
C LEU A 127 -1.10 4.00 14.75
N VAL A 128 -1.16 3.70 13.46
CA VAL A 128 -1.88 4.53 12.48
C VAL A 128 -3.38 4.53 12.75
N GLN A 129 -3.98 3.36 13.06
CA GLN A 129 -5.38 3.22 13.43
C GLN A 129 -5.72 4.01 14.71
N ARG A 130 -4.78 4.11 15.67
CA ARG A 130 -4.94 4.92 16.88
C ARG A 130 -5.13 6.41 16.55
N HIS A 131 -4.38 6.95 15.59
CA HIS A 131 -4.55 8.33 15.12
C HIS A 131 -5.83 8.49 14.28
N LEU A 132 -6.09 7.53 13.40
CA LEU A 132 -7.27 7.49 12.53
C LEU A 132 -8.43 6.70 13.15
N ALA A 133 -8.74 6.97 14.41
CA ALA A 133 -9.68 6.17 15.22
C ALA A 133 -11.09 6.00 14.60
N ASP A 134 -11.50 6.93 13.73
CA ASP A 134 -12.80 6.92 13.08
C ASP A 134 -12.76 6.37 11.64
N ALA A 135 -11.59 5.95 11.14
CA ALA A 135 -11.39 5.34 9.82
C ALA A 135 -11.18 3.82 9.92
N GLN A 136 -11.24 3.11 8.79
CA GLN A 136 -10.92 1.69 8.69
C GLN A 136 -9.53 1.52 8.06
N VAL A 137 -8.49 1.34 8.88
CA VAL A 137 -7.13 1.16 8.39
C VAL A 137 -6.90 -0.27 7.93
N VAL A 138 -6.34 -0.42 6.73
CA VAL A 138 -5.92 -1.71 6.17
C VAL A 138 -4.46 -1.61 5.74
N LYS A 139 -3.60 -2.42 6.36
CA LYS A 139 -2.21 -2.53 5.95
C LYS A 139 -2.13 -3.26 4.62
N ALA A 140 -1.56 -2.63 3.58
CA ALA A 140 -1.30 -3.26 2.28
C ALA A 140 -0.26 -2.45 1.49
N LEU A 141 0.31 -3.01 0.41
CA LEU A 141 1.34 -2.38 -0.44
C LEU A 141 2.68 -2.03 0.25
N HIS A 142 2.81 -2.27 1.56
CA HIS A 142 4.00 -1.96 2.35
C HIS A 142 5.22 -2.84 2.03
N ASN A 143 5.01 -4.03 1.47
CA ASN A 143 6.05 -5.04 1.25
C ASN A 143 6.53 -5.13 -0.20
N ILE A 144 6.08 -4.24 -1.09
CA ILE A 144 6.44 -4.21 -2.50
C ILE A 144 6.99 -2.83 -2.92
N GLY A 145 8.04 -2.81 -3.72
CA GLY A 145 8.61 -1.58 -4.28
C GLY A 145 7.85 -1.08 -5.52
N PRO A 146 8.04 0.20 -5.91
CA PRO A 146 7.33 0.79 -7.05
C PRO A 146 7.67 0.12 -8.39
N LYS A 147 8.91 -0.33 -8.56
CA LYS A 147 9.33 -1.05 -9.77
C LYS A 147 8.56 -2.35 -9.90
N GLN A 148 8.53 -3.16 -8.84
CA GLN A 148 7.84 -4.45 -8.86
C GLN A 148 6.32 -4.26 -8.98
N LEU A 149 5.74 -3.23 -8.35
CA LEU A 149 4.32 -2.89 -8.51
C LEU A 149 3.96 -2.60 -9.99
N LEU A 150 4.87 -2.01 -10.76
CA LEU A 150 4.67 -1.70 -12.18
C LEU A 150 5.09 -2.84 -13.13
N GLU A 151 5.85 -3.83 -12.67
CA GLU A 151 6.30 -4.99 -13.47
C GLU A 151 5.45 -6.25 -13.26
N LEU A 152 4.90 -6.43 -12.06
CA LEU A 152 4.23 -7.67 -11.63
C LEU A 152 2.70 -7.64 -11.80
N PHE A 153 2.12 -6.53 -12.24
CA PHE A 153 0.68 -6.50 -12.49
C PHE A 153 0.31 -7.48 -13.60
N ARG A 154 -0.79 -8.21 -13.40
CA ARG A 154 -1.31 -9.18 -14.37
C ARG A 154 -2.83 -9.13 -14.42
N PRO A 155 -3.45 -9.36 -15.59
CA PRO A 155 -4.90 -9.45 -15.66
C PRO A 155 -5.43 -10.61 -14.81
N THR A 156 -6.68 -10.51 -14.39
CA THR A 156 -7.37 -11.56 -13.64
C THR A 156 -7.29 -12.90 -14.38
N GLY A 157 -6.94 -13.97 -13.66
CA GLY A 157 -6.82 -15.32 -14.20
C GLY A 157 -5.47 -15.66 -14.86
N ALA A 158 -4.52 -14.73 -14.94
CA ALA A 158 -3.17 -15.06 -15.40
C ALA A 158 -2.50 -16.08 -14.44
N PRO A 159 -1.74 -17.07 -14.94
CA PRO A 159 -1.11 -18.09 -14.09
C PRO A 159 0.06 -17.55 -13.25
N ASP A 160 0.62 -16.40 -13.60
CA ASP A 160 1.76 -15.76 -12.93
C ASP A 160 1.34 -14.53 -12.11
N ARG A 161 0.08 -14.47 -11.62
CA ARG A 161 -0.36 -13.37 -10.75
C ARG A 161 0.43 -13.37 -9.44
N THR A 162 0.77 -12.16 -9.02
CA THR A 162 1.38 -11.89 -7.72
C THR A 162 0.29 -11.58 -6.71
N ALA A 163 0.36 -12.19 -5.53
CA ALA A 163 -0.49 -11.87 -4.40
C ALA A 163 0.22 -10.91 -3.43
N LEU A 164 -0.53 -10.00 -2.82
CA LEU A 164 -0.06 -9.11 -1.77
C LEU A 164 -0.83 -9.37 -0.48
N PRO A 165 -0.17 -9.35 0.69
CA PRO A 165 -0.85 -9.49 1.97
C PRO A 165 -1.64 -8.22 2.31
N LEU A 166 -2.74 -8.41 3.04
CA LEU A 166 -3.45 -7.34 3.70
C LEU A 166 -3.88 -7.72 5.11
N SER A 167 -4.07 -6.72 5.98
CA SER A 167 -4.55 -6.90 7.35
C SER A 167 -5.37 -5.69 7.77
N GLY A 168 -6.44 -5.89 8.52
CA GLY A 168 -7.38 -4.83 8.90
C GLY A 168 -8.45 -5.36 9.84
N ASP A 169 -8.92 -4.56 10.78
CA ASP A 169 -9.88 -5.01 11.80
C ASP A 169 -11.31 -5.10 11.24
N ASP A 170 -11.64 -4.27 10.25
CA ASP A 170 -12.91 -4.30 9.55
C ASP A 170 -12.85 -5.24 8.31
N PRO A 171 -13.72 -6.27 8.23
CA PRO A 171 -13.71 -7.22 7.12
C PRO A 171 -14.20 -6.62 5.80
N ASP A 172 -15.10 -5.63 5.83
CA ASP A 172 -15.59 -4.98 4.61
C ASP A 172 -14.50 -4.08 4.01
N ALA A 173 -13.77 -3.33 4.84
CA ALA A 173 -12.61 -2.55 4.43
C ALA A 173 -11.51 -3.44 3.82
N ARG A 174 -11.20 -4.59 4.44
CA ARG A 174 -10.27 -5.57 3.86
C ARG A 174 -10.73 -6.07 2.49
N LYS A 175 -12.04 -6.31 2.33
CA LYS A 175 -12.62 -6.72 1.04
C LYS A 175 -12.50 -5.61 -0.01
N GLU A 176 -12.77 -4.35 0.34
CA GLU A 176 -12.60 -3.22 -0.57
C GLU A 176 -11.15 -3.08 -1.04
N VAL A 177 -10.18 -3.26 -0.15
CA VAL A 177 -8.76 -3.25 -0.50
C VAL A 177 -8.39 -4.45 -1.37
N ALA A 178 -8.90 -5.64 -1.09
CA ALA A 178 -8.70 -6.81 -1.94
C ALA A 178 -9.24 -6.60 -3.37
N ASP A 179 -10.43 -6.00 -3.49
CA ASP A 179 -11.03 -5.66 -4.78
C ASP A 179 -10.16 -4.62 -5.53
N LEU A 180 -9.65 -3.60 -4.83
CA LEU A 180 -8.73 -2.62 -5.41
C LEU A 180 -7.44 -3.29 -5.90
N LEU A 181 -6.80 -4.15 -5.08
CA LEU A 181 -5.61 -4.90 -5.49
C LEU A 181 -5.90 -5.75 -6.74
N GLY A 182 -7.08 -6.37 -6.81
CA GLY A 182 -7.60 -7.06 -7.99
C GLY A 182 -7.58 -6.19 -9.25
N LEU A 183 -8.12 -4.98 -9.16
CA LEU A 183 -8.12 -3.99 -10.26
C LEU A 183 -6.69 -3.56 -10.64
N LEU A 184 -5.82 -3.39 -9.65
CA LEU A 184 -4.40 -3.07 -9.86
C LEU A 184 -3.61 -4.26 -10.44
N GLY A 185 -4.21 -5.44 -10.58
CA GLY A 185 -3.60 -6.61 -11.21
C GLY A 185 -2.91 -7.58 -10.25
N PHE A 186 -3.27 -7.52 -8.97
CA PHE A 186 -2.71 -8.37 -7.90
C PHE A 186 -3.80 -9.22 -7.24
N ASP A 187 -3.43 -10.41 -6.79
CA ASP A 187 -4.25 -11.17 -5.84
C ASP A 187 -4.04 -10.61 -4.42
N ALA A 188 -4.93 -10.96 -3.51
CA ALA A 188 -4.83 -10.57 -2.11
C ALA A 188 -4.77 -11.82 -1.22
N VAL A 189 -3.92 -11.78 -0.20
CA VAL A 189 -3.94 -12.75 0.91
C VAL A 189 -4.32 -12.00 2.18
N ASP A 190 -5.48 -12.32 2.72
CA ASP A 190 -5.97 -11.74 3.97
C ASP A 190 -5.31 -12.43 5.16
N LEU A 191 -4.51 -11.68 5.93
CA LEU A 191 -3.80 -12.17 7.11
C LEU A 191 -4.58 -11.98 8.41
N GLY A 192 -5.76 -11.36 8.39
CA GLY A 192 -6.55 -11.11 9.59
C GLY A 192 -6.55 -9.65 10.04
N ALA A 193 -6.55 -9.47 11.36
CA ALA A 193 -6.62 -8.18 12.04
C ALA A 193 -5.33 -7.37 11.88
N LEU A 194 -5.34 -6.08 12.21
CA LEU A 194 -4.12 -5.26 12.22
C LEU A 194 -3.05 -5.82 13.16
N ALA A 195 -3.46 -6.46 14.26
CA ALA A 195 -2.56 -7.16 15.17
C ALA A 195 -1.79 -8.33 14.53
N ASP A 196 -2.23 -8.86 13.38
CA ASP A 196 -1.54 -9.90 12.61
C ASP A 196 -0.64 -9.32 11.50
N SER A 197 -0.69 -8.01 11.28
CA SER A 197 0.01 -7.34 10.19
C SER A 197 1.54 -7.41 10.28
N TRP A 198 2.09 -7.64 11.49
CA TRP A 198 3.52 -7.87 11.69
C TRP A 198 4.06 -9.05 10.87
N ARG A 199 3.22 -10.01 10.46
CA ARG A 199 3.62 -11.19 9.67
C ARG A 199 4.18 -10.85 8.29
N SER A 200 3.88 -9.65 7.78
CA SER A 200 4.37 -9.15 6.50
C SER A 200 5.24 -7.89 6.61
N GLU A 201 5.49 -7.41 7.83
CA GLU A 201 6.31 -6.24 8.14
C GLU A 201 7.81 -6.52 8.00
N PRO A 202 8.68 -5.49 8.04
CA PRO A 202 10.12 -5.65 8.04
C PRO A 202 10.63 -6.71 9.04
N ASN A 203 11.75 -7.34 8.70
CA ASN A 203 12.35 -8.49 9.41
C ASN A 203 11.56 -9.80 9.32
N THR A 204 10.51 -9.88 8.50
CA THR A 204 9.82 -11.15 8.20
C THR A 204 10.18 -11.70 6.82
N PRO A 205 9.98 -13.01 6.58
CA PRO A 205 10.21 -13.62 5.27
C PRO A 205 9.34 -13.06 4.13
N LEU A 206 8.21 -12.41 4.48
CA LEU A 206 7.24 -11.90 3.51
C LEU A 206 7.50 -10.43 3.10
N TYR A 207 8.47 -9.77 3.74
CA TYR A 207 8.83 -8.40 3.40
C TYR A 207 9.86 -8.34 2.26
N ALA A 208 9.48 -7.70 1.15
CA ALA A 208 10.28 -7.45 -0.06
C ALA A 208 10.79 -8.68 -0.84
N LEU A 209 11.55 -9.57 -0.20
CA LEU A 209 12.27 -10.69 -0.83
C LEU A 209 11.43 -11.57 -1.77
N PRO A 210 10.17 -11.92 -1.45
CA PRO A 210 9.36 -12.74 -2.36
C PRO A 210 9.15 -12.11 -3.74
N TYR A 211 9.24 -10.78 -3.84
CA TYR A 211 8.96 -10.02 -5.06
C TYR A 211 10.20 -9.61 -5.85
N VAL A 212 11.40 -9.87 -5.32
CA VAL A 212 12.68 -9.46 -5.93
C VAL A 212 13.68 -10.61 -6.05
N GLY A 213 13.39 -11.76 -5.46
CA GLY A 213 14.26 -12.93 -5.49
C GLY A 213 15.42 -12.83 -4.49
N GLN A 214 16.51 -13.52 -4.82
CA GLN A 214 17.67 -13.64 -3.93
C GLN A 214 18.63 -12.45 -4.13
N PRO A 215 19.00 -11.73 -3.05
CA PRO A 215 19.99 -10.66 -3.15
C PRO A 215 21.40 -11.24 -3.40
N PRO A 216 22.30 -10.45 -4.00
CA PRO A 216 23.73 -10.73 -3.97
C PRO A 216 24.23 -10.95 -2.53
N SER A 217 25.18 -11.86 -2.36
CA SER A 217 25.84 -12.08 -1.07
C SER A 217 26.73 -10.90 -0.68
N GLY A 218 26.76 -10.54 0.60
CA GLY A 218 27.72 -9.57 1.15
C GLY A 218 27.32 -8.09 1.03
N LEU A 219 26.06 -7.80 0.71
CA LEU A 219 25.56 -6.42 0.72
C LEU A 219 25.47 -5.86 2.15
N THR A 220 25.85 -4.60 2.32
CA THR A 220 25.44 -3.79 3.48
C THR A 220 23.93 -3.57 3.49
N ALA A 221 23.35 -3.14 4.61
CA ALA A 221 21.92 -2.82 4.70
C ALA A 221 21.49 -1.77 3.66
N LYS A 222 22.31 -0.73 3.48
CA LYS A 222 22.07 0.32 2.48
C LYS A 222 22.11 -0.21 1.05
N GLU A 223 23.09 -1.06 0.72
CA GLU A 223 23.19 -1.67 -0.61
C GLU A 223 22.04 -2.66 -0.86
N PHE A 224 21.64 -3.42 0.16
CA PHE A 224 20.47 -4.30 0.09
C PHE A 224 19.21 -3.52 -0.25
N VAL A 225 18.93 -2.43 0.48
CA VAL A 225 17.77 -1.57 0.19
C VAL A 225 17.85 -1.02 -1.23
N ALA A 226 19.01 -0.50 -1.66
CA ALA A 226 19.19 0.01 -3.02
C ALA A 226 18.95 -1.09 -4.08
N TRP A 227 19.42 -2.31 -3.83
CA TRP A 227 19.22 -3.46 -4.71
C TRP A 227 17.74 -3.84 -4.81
N VAL A 228 17.03 -3.98 -3.68
CA VAL A 228 15.59 -4.30 -3.66
C VAL A 228 14.79 -3.34 -4.55
N GLN A 229 15.13 -2.04 -4.51
CA GLN A 229 14.41 -1.03 -5.30
C GLN A 229 14.64 -1.13 -6.82
N GLN A 230 15.72 -1.81 -7.25
CA GLN A 230 16.11 -1.93 -8.65
C GLN A 230 16.01 -3.36 -9.20
N ALA A 231 15.82 -4.35 -8.34
CA ALA A 231 15.72 -5.75 -8.72
C ALA A 231 14.50 -5.99 -9.64
N PRO A 232 14.62 -6.84 -10.67
CA PRO A 232 13.46 -7.26 -11.47
C PRO A 232 12.37 -7.90 -10.59
N GLY A 233 11.11 -7.66 -10.95
CA GLY A 233 9.98 -8.32 -10.28
C GLY A 233 10.01 -9.84 -10.43
N VAL A 234 9.82 -10.54 -9.31
CA VAL A 234 9.58 -11.99 -9.24
C VAL A 234 8.13 -12.23 -8.81
N PRO A 235 7.31 -12.94 -9.61
CA PRO A 235 5.96 -13.25 -9.22
C PRO A 235 5.88 -14.12 -7.96
N ALA A 236 4.98 -13.78 -7.04
CA ALA A 236 4.74 -14.53 -5.81
C ALA A 236 3.27 -14.96 -5.74
N PRO A 237 2.92 -16.24 -5.98
CA PRO A 237 1.53 -16.69 -5.91
C PRO A 237 0.99 -16.68 -4.47
N ALA A 238 -0.34 -16.64 -4.32
CA ALA A 238 -1.01 -16.60 -3.01
C ALA A 238 -0.52 -17.68 -2.04
N ALA A 239 -0.40 -18.93 -2.50
CA ALA A 239 0.09 -20.04 -1.67
C ALA A 239 1.50 -19.79 -1.09
N ARG A 240 2.38 -19.09 -1.83
CA ARG A 240 3.71 -18.72 -1.35
C ARG A 240 3.63 -17.63 -0.29
N VAL A 241 2.75 -16.64 -0.48
CA VAL A 241 2.51 -15.57 0.50
C VAL A 241 1.94 -16.14 1.80
N GLU A 242 0.97 -17.05 1.71
CA GLU A 242 0.37 -17.77 2.85
C GLU A 242 1.42 -18.59 3.61
N GLU A 243 2.25 -19.37 2.91
CA GLU A 243 3.34 -20.15 3.50
C GLU A 243 4.31 -19.26 4.29
N LEU A 244 4.72 -18.13 3.71
CA LEU A 244 5.65 -17.20 4.34
C LEU A 244 5.04 -16.48 5.55
N ALA A 245 3.77 -16.10 5.48
CA ALA A 245 3.05 -15.49 6.60
C ALA A 245 2.86 -16.47 7.77
N ALA A 246 2.62 -17.76 7.46
CA ALA A 246 2.50 -18.81 8.45
C ALA A 246 3.85 -19.13 9.12
N ALA A 247 4.95 -19.04 8.37
CA ALA A 247 6.31 -19.26 8.86
C ALA A 247 6.92 -18.04 9.58
N ALA A 248 6.29 -16.87 9.53
CA ALA A 248 6.78 -15.65 10.15
C ALA A 248 6.85 -15.79 11.68
N VAL A 249 7.98 -15.34 12.25
CA VAL A 249 8.20 -15.27 13.70
C VAL A 249 8.38 -13.80 14.07
N ARG A 250 7.62 -13.32 15.07
CA ARG A 250 7.63 -11.90 15.45
C ARG A 250 8.97 -11.56 16.12
N GLY A 251 9.80 -10.80 15.41
CA GLY A 251 11.04 -10.21 15.91
C GLY A 251 10.84 -8.76 16.38
N PRO A 252 11.93 -8.01 16.59
CA PRO A 252 11.86 -6.57 16.79
C PRO A 252 11.17 -5.87 15.62
N ALA A 253 10.31 -4.89 15.93
CA ALA A 253 9.57 -4.16 14.92
C ALA A 253 10.48 -3.24 14.08
N GLY A 254 10.17 -3.13 12.78
CA GLY A 254 10.82 -2.20 11.86
C GLY A 254 12.25 -2.56 11.46
N PHE A 255 12.81 -1.84 10.50
CA PHE A 255 14.20 -2.04 10.07
C PHE A 255 15.09 -0.87 10.53
N ARG A 256 16.21 -1.19 11.20
CA ARG A 256 17.23 -0.20 11.55
C ARG A 256 18.20 -0.06 10.38
N MET A 257 18.31 1.15 9.85
CA MET A 257 19.32 1.51 8.87
C MET A 257 20.57 1.93 9.64
N GLU A 258 21.32 0.97 10.18
CA GLU A 258 22.65 1.21 10.77
C GLU A 258 23.69 1.57 9.70
#